data_AF-A0A8R1HLF8-F1
#
_entry.id   AF-A0A8R1HLF8-F1
#
_cell.length_a   1.000
_cell.length_b   1.000
_cell.length_c   1.000
_cell.angle_alpha   90.00
_cell.angle_beta   90.00
_cell.angle_gamma   90.00
#
_symmetry.space_group_name_H-M   'P 1'
#
loop_
_entity.id
_entity.type
_entity.pdbx_description
1 polymer ?
#
loop_
_entity_poly.entity_id
_entity_poly.type
_entity_poly.pdbx_seq_one_letter_code
_entity_poly.pdbx_strand_id
1 'polypeptide(L)'
;MAVVRDEFDDIHDSEIQETFLERIEGLTEMFPDAIQSAAVSTANWSVWGIKGLFNATKSTVWLISTTSLIAFLPYIIEKERSDLEKTQVAQQRQMLLGPSAAIQQAKTN
;
A
#
# COMPACT_ATOMS: atom_id res chain seq x y z
N MET A 1 -46.05 -2.10 -47.16
CA MET A 1 -44.77 -2.32 -46.46
C MET A 1 -45.06 -3.35 -45.38
N ALA A 2 -44.63 -4.59 -45.56
CA ALA A 2 -44.83 -5.62 -44.55
C ALA A 2 -43.89 -5.32 -43.38
N VAL A 3 -44.44 -5.18 -42.18
CA VAL A 3 -43.64 -5.08 -40.96
C VAL A 3 -43.00 -6.45 -40.77
N VAL A 4 -41.70 -6.54 -40.99
CA VAL A 4 -40.91 -7.70 -40.58
C VAL A 4 -40.85 -7.59 -39.05
N ARG A 5 -41.68 -8.37 -38.35
CA ARG A 5 -41.53 -8.56 -36.90
C ARG A 5 -40.30 -9.41 -36.68
N ASP A 6 -39.42 -8.96 -35.81
CA ASP A 6 -38.26 -9.75 -35.43
C ASP A 6 -38.71 -10.91 -34.54
N GLU A 7 -38.02 -12.05 -34.58
CA GLU A 7 -38.40 -13.25 -33.80
C GLU A 7 -38.40 -12.96 -32.27
N PHE A 8 -37.68 -11.92 -31.87
CA PHE A 8 -37.59 -11.41 -30.50
C PHE A 8 -38.77 -10.54 -30.06
N ASP A 9 -39.57 -9.98 -30.98
CA ASP A 9 -40.71 -9.10 -30.64
C ASP A 9 -41.89 -9.88 -30.01
N ASP A 10 -41.99 -11.18 -30.26
CA ASP A 10 -43.04 -12.04 -29.72
C ASP A 10 -42.64 -12.72 -28.39
N ILE A 11 -41.40 -12.52 -27.92
CA ILE A 11 -40.88 -13.05 -26.64
C ILE A 11 -41.12 -11.99 -25.55
N HIS A 12 -41.74 -12.38 -24.43
CA HIS A 12 -41.99 -11.45 -23.32
C HIS A 12 -40.66 -11.11 -22.62
N ASP A 13 -40.40 -9.83 -22.31
CA ASP A 13 -39.15 -9.34 -21.68
C ASP A 13 -38.70 -10.16 -20.45
N SER A 14 -39.63 -10.78 -19.72
CA SER A 14 -39.31 -11.64 -18.57
C SER A 14 -38.65 -12.98 -18.93
N GLU A 15 -38.70 -13.40 -20.19
CA GLU A 15 -38.10 -14.63 -20.71
C GLU A 15 -36.67 -14.40 -21.26
N ILE A 16 -36.29 -13.13 -21.48
CA ILE A 16 -34.94 -12.74 -21.93
C ILE A 16 -34.00 -12.73 -20.71
N GLN A 17 -33.04 -13.66 -20.69
CA GLN A 17 -31.98 -13.68 -19.69
C GLN A 17 -30.86 -12.71 -20.08
N GLU A 18 -30.97 -11.45 -19.66
CA GLU A 18 -29.92 -10.46 -19.87
C GLU A 18 -28.79 -10.61 -18.83
N THR A 19 -27.54 -10.56 -19.28
CA THR A 19 -26.40 -10.47 -18.37
C THR A 19 -26.31 -9.06 -17.76
N PHE A 20 -25.71 -8.93 -16.57
CA PHE A 20 -25.45 -7.61 -15.96
C PHE A 20 -24.67 -6.66 -16.89
N LEU A 21 -23.80 -7.21 -17.75
CA LEU A 21 -23.07 -6.44 -18.78
C LEU A 21 -23.98 -5.96 -19.91
N GLU A 22 -24.87 -6.80 -20.44
CA GLU A 22 -25.87 -6.38 -21.44
C GLU A 22 -26.76 -5.25 -20.92
N ARG A 23 -27.16 -5.32 -19.64
CA ARG A 23 -27.91 -4.23 -19.02
C ARG A 23 -27.13 -2.93 -18.93
N ILE A 24 -25.84 -3.00 -18.58
CA ILE A 24 -24.98 -1.81 -18.54
C ILE A 24 -24.74 -1.27 -19.96
N GLU A 25 -24.55 -2.14 -20.93
CA GLU A 25 -24.37 -1.78 -22.34
C GLU A 25 -25.61 -1.09 -22.90
N GLY A 26 -26.80 -1.67 -22.73
CA GLY A 26 -28.07 -1.06 -23.14
C GLY A 26 -28.36 0.26 -22.41
N LEU A 27 -28.05 0.34 -21.11
CA LEU A 27 -28.18 1.59 -20.37
C LEU A 27 -27.19 2.65 -20.86
N THR A 28 -25.99 2.24 -21.28
CA THR A 28 -24.98 3.13 -21.86
C THR A 28 -25.44 3.67 -23.21
N GLU A 29 -26.08 2.84 -24.04
CA GLU A 29 -26.66 3.19 -25.35
C GLU A 29 -27.74 4.28 -25.27
N MET A 30 -28.44 4.41 -24.13
CA MET A 30 -29.44 5.47 -23.93
C MET A 30 -28.83 6.87 -23.71
N PHE A 31 -27.52 6.97 -23.47
CA PHE A 31 -26.83 8.25 -23.22
C PHE A 31 -26.14 8.80 -24.48
N PRO A 32 -26.06 10.14 -24.65
CA PRO A 32 -25.31 10.76 -25.73
C PRO A 32 -23.82 10.36 -25.73
N ASP A 33 -23.22 10.22 -26.92
CA ASP A 33 -21.80 9.87 -27.12
C ASP A 33 -20.81 10.73 -26.32
N ALA A 34 -21.15 12.01 -26.11
CA ALA A 34 -20.35 12.93 -25.31
C ALA A 34 -20.23 12.49 -23.84
N ILE A 35 -21.29 11.92 -23.27
CA ILE A 35 -21.30 11.44 -21.87
C ILE A 35 -20.56 10.10 -21.78
N GLN A 36 -20.79 9.21 -22.74
CA GLN A 36 -20.11 7.91 -22.79
C GLN A 36 -18.58 8.09 -22.92
N SER A 37 -18.13 8.93 -23.84
CA SER A 37 -16.71 9.23 -24.04
C SER A 37 -16.07 9.91 -22.83
N ALA A 38 -16.79 10.81 -22.14
CA ALA A 38 -16.32 11.42 -20.90
C ALA A 38 -16.16 10.39 -19.76
N ALA A 39 -17.11 9.45 -19.62
CA ALA A 39 -17.03 8.38 -18.63
C ALA A 39 -15.83 7.46 -18.89
N VAL A 40 -15.65 7.02 -20.14
CA VAL A 40 -14.50 6.19 -20.54
C VAL A 40 -13.18 6.94 -20.36
N SER A 41 -13.13 8.23 -20.71
CA SER A 41 -11.95 9.07 -20.49
C SER A 41 -11.61 9.18 -19.00
N THR A 42 -12.61 9.42 -18.15
CA THR A 42 -12.42 9.50 -16.69
C THR A 42 -11.92 8.18 -16.11
N ALA A 43 -12.44 7.04 -16.58
CA ALA A 43 -11.97 5.72 -16.19
C ALA A 43 -10.52 5.47 -16.64
N ASN A 44 -10.16 5.89 -17.86
CA ASN A 44 -8.78 5.77 -18.34
C ASN A 44 -7.82 6.66 -17.55
N TRP A 45 -8.23 7.89 -17.22
CA TRP A 45 -7.46 8.81 -16.38
C TRP A 45 -7.26 8.28 -14.97
N SER A 46 -8.29 7.65 -14.38
CA SER A 46 -8.17 7.07 -13.04
C SER A 46 -7.18 5.89 -13.04
N VAL A 47 -7.27 4.99 -14.04
CA VAL A 47 -6.34 3.87 -14.19
C VAL A 47 -4.92 4.36 -14.44
N TRP A 48 -4.75 5.37 -15.30
CA TRP A 48 -3.44 5.99 -15.55
C TRP A 48 -2.88 6.63 -14.28
N GLY A 49 -3.70 7.37 -13.53
CA GLY A 49 -3.33 8.00 -12.27
C GLY A 49 -2.90 6.99 -11.21
N ILE A 50 -3.65 5.90 -11.03
CA ILE A 50 -3.31 4.83 -10.08
C ILE A 50 -2.00 4.16 -10.48
N LYS A 51 -1.82 3.83 -11.76
CA LYS A 51 -0.56 3.23 -12.27
C LYS A 51 0.62 4.18 -12.07
N GLY A 52 0.44 5.48 -12.34
CA GLY A 52 1.44 6.50 -12.13
C GLY A 52 1.84 6.63 -10.67
N LEU A 53 0.85 6.74 -9.78
CA LEU A 53 1.06 6.85 -8.33
C LEU A 53 1.74 5.60 -7.76
N PHE A 54 1.33 4.41 -8.21
CA PHE A 54 1.94 3.15 -7.78
C PHE A 54 3.42 3.09 -8.16
N ASN A 55 3.75 3.45 -9.41
CA ASN A 55 5.14 3.48 -9.87
C ASN A 55 5.96 4.55 -9.15
N ALA A 56 5.40 5.75 -8.95
CA ALA A 56 6.06 6.83 -8.22
C ALA A 56 6.32 6.44 -6.75
N THR A 57 5.34 5.83 -6.10
CA THR A 57 5.47 5.30 -4.73
C THR A 57 6.58 4.26 -4.67
N LYS A 58 6.59 3.29 -5.59
CA LYS A 58 7.62 2.26 -5.64
C LYS A 58 9.04 2.85 -5.74
N SER A 59 9.23 3.80 -6.65
CA SER A 59 10.54 4.47 -6.81
C SER A 59 10.91 5.32 -5.60
N THR A 60 9.93 6.00 -4.99
CA THR A 60 10.14 6.82 -3.79
C THR A 60 10.52 5.96 -2.60
N VAL A 61 9.82 4.85 -2.37
CA VAL A 61 10.13 3.88 -1.31
C VAL A 61 11.53 3.30 -1.51
N TRP A 62 11.89 2.95 -2.74
CA TRP A 62 13.23 2.48 -3.05
C TRP A 62 14.30 3.54 -2.69
N LEU A 63 14.12 4.77 -3.16
CA LEU A 63 15.06 5.86 -2.91
C LEU A 63 15.18 6.17 -1.41
N ILE A 64 14.06 6.36 -0.71
CA ILE A 64 14.06 6.60 0.74
C ILE A 64 14.71 5.44 1.49
N SER A 65 14.38 4.20 1.14
CA SER A 65 14.95 3.00 1.78
C SER A 65 16.46 2.94 1.61
N THR A 66 16.96 3.08 0.37
CA THR A 66 18.40 3.06 0.09
C THR A 66 19.12 4.24 0.75
N THR A 67 18.56 5.44 0.66
CA THR A 67 19.16 6.64 1.29
C THR A 67 19.19 6.51 2.81
N SER A 68 18.10 6.04 3.42
CA SER A 68 18.01 5.77 4.86
C SER A 68 19.08 4.77 5.28
N LEU A 69 19.20 3.65 4.58
CA LEU A 69 20.20 2.64 4.90
C LEU A 69 21.62 3.20 4.86
N ILE A 70 21.99 3.91 3.79
CA ILE A 70 23.35 4.46 3.65
C ILE A 70 23.64 5.52 4.71
N ALA A 71 22.66 6.36 5.06
CA ALA A 71 22.83 7.43 6.04
C ALA A 71 22.89 6.92 7.48
N PHE A 72 22.01 5.99 7.86
CA PHE A 72 21.90 5.53 9.24
C PHE A 72 22.87 4.41 9.59
N LEU A 73 23.37 3.62 8.63
CA LEU A 73 24.31 2.54 8.89
C LEU A 73 25.56 2.97 9.69
N PRO A 74 26.32 4.01 9.30
CA PRO A 74 27.48 4.44 10.09
C PRO A 74 27.09 4.95 11.48
N TYR A 75 25.97 5.68 11.58
CA TYR A 75 25.46 6.21 12.85
C TYR A 75 25.11 5.10 13.84
N ILE A 76 24.45 4.03 13.36
CA ILE A 76 24.07 2.89 14.21
C ILE A 76 25.31 2.18 14.75
N ILE A 77 26.33 1.94 13.90
CA ILE A 77 27.56 1.25 14.32
C ILE A 77 28.29 2.04 15.41
N GLU A 78 28.38 3.36 15.27
CA GLU A 78 29.01 4.22 16.28
C GLU A 78 28.22 4.18 17.60
N LYS A 79 26.89 4.22 17.51
CA LYS A 79 25.99 4.14 18.67
C LYS A 79 26.10 2.78 19.38
N GLU A 80 26.13 1.67 18.63
CA GLU A 80 26.31 0.33 19.19
C GLU A 80 27.66 0.17 19.87
N ARG A 81 28.73 0.69 19.25
CA ARG A 81 30.07 0.66 19.85
C ARG A 81 30.10 1.39 21.20
N SER A 82 29.52 2.59 21.27
CA SER A 82 29.42 3.34 22.53
C SER A 82 28.64 2.56 23.60
N ASP A 83 27.55 1.89 23.22
CA ASP A 83 26.75 1.10 24.17
C ASP A 83 27.48 -0.16 24.65
N LEU A 84 28.29 -0.80 23.78
CA LEU A 84 29.16 -1.92 24.14
C LEU A 84 30.25 -1.51 25.14
N GLU A 85 30.90 -0.37 24.93
CA GLU A 85 31.93 0.14 25.85
C GLU A 85 31.33 0.41 27.25
N LYS A 86 30.13 1.00 27.31
CA LYS A 86 29.42 1.25 28.58
C LYS A 86 29.04 -0.04 29.30
N THR A 87 28.57 -1.06 28.57
CA THR A 87 28.17 -2.34 29.16
C THR A 87 29.37 -3.14 29.66
N GLN A 88 30.50 -3.13 28.94
CA GLN A 88 31.73 -3.76 29.41
C GLN A 88 32.27 -3.10 30.69
N VAL A 89 32.27 -1.77 30.76
CA VAL A 89 32.69 -1.05 31.99
C VAL A 89 31.74 -1.36 33.15
N ALA A 90 30.43 -1.42 32.91
CA ALA A 90 29.46 -1.78 33.94
C ALA A 90 29.66 -3.22 34.44
N GLN A 91 29.91 -4.17 33.53
CA GLN A 91 30.23 -5.56 33.88
C GLN A 91 31.55 -5.68 34.64
N GLN A 92 32.59 -4.95 34.22
CA GLN A 92 33.87 -4.93 34.93
C GLN A 92 33.71 -4.38 36.34
N ARG A 93 32.91 -3.31 36.53
CA ARG A 93 32.58 -2.81 37.87
C ARG A 93 31.86 -3.87 38.72
N GLN A 94 30.91 -4.62 38.15
CA GLN A 94 30.22 -5.70 38.87
C GLN A 94 31.15 -6.89 39.19
N MET A 95 32.06 -7.24 38.29
CA MET A 95 33.06 -8.31 38.50
C MET A 95 34.12 -7.92 39.54
N LEU A 96 34.63 -6.68 39.50
CA LEU A 96 35.65 -6.20 40.45
C LEU A 96 35.10 -6.00 41.85
N LEU A 97 33.83 -5.61 41.96
CA LEU A 97 33.17 -5.35 43.24
C LEU A 97 32.55 -6.63 43.83
N GLY A 98 32.42 -7.70 43.03
CA GLY A 98 31.82 -8.97 43.42
C GLY A 98 30.34 -8.82 43.86
N PRO A 99 29.60 -9.93 44.03
CA PRO A 99 28.23 -9.90 44.52
C PRO A 99 28.08 -9.16 45.86
N SER A 100 29.12 -9.11 46.69
CA SER A 100 29.07 -8.54 48.04
C SER A 100 28.98 -7.01 48.08
N ALA A 101 29.60 -6.28 47.15
CA ALA A 101 29.53 -4.81 47.16
C ALA A 101 28.23 -4.27 46.53
N ALA A 102 27.65 -5.00 45.57
CA ALA A 102 26.32 -4.67 45.03
C ALA A 102 25.21 -4.80 46.10
N ILE A 103 25.31 -5.82 46.96
CA ILE A 103 24.37 -6.01 48.09
C ILE A 103 24.57 -4.94 49.17
N GLN A 104 25.79 -4.45 49.39
CA GLN A 104 26.06 -3.36 50.33
C GLN A 104 25.49 -2.01 49.85
N GLN A 105 25.58 -1.69 48.56
CA GLN A 105 24.98 -0.46 48.01
C GLN A 105 23.43 -0.50 48.01
N ALA A 106 22.82 -1.67 47.80
CA ALA A 106 21.37 -1.84 47.89
C ALA A 106 20.84 -1.78 49.34
N LYS A 107 21.66 -2.10 50.35
CA LYS A 107 21.30 -2.01 51.78
C LYS A 107 21.51 -0.62 52.39
N THR A 108 22.18 0.29 51.67
CA THR A 108 22.48 1.65 52.14
C THR A 108 21.55 2.71 51.52
N ASN A 109 20.53 2.30 50.75
CA ASN A 109 19.36 3.11 50.41
C ASN A 109 18.15 2.68 51.24
#